data_AF-A0A673JTC3-F1
#
_entry.id   AF-A0A673JTC3-F1
#
_cell.length_a   1.000
_cell.length_b   1.000
_cell.length_c   1.000
_cell.angle_alpha   90.00
_cell.angle_beta   90.00
_cell.angle_gamma   90.00
#
_symmetry.space_group_name_H-M   'P 1'
#
loop_
_entity.id
_entity.type
_entity.pdbx_description
1 polymer ?
#
loop_
_entity_poly.entity_id
_entity_poly.type
_entity_poly.pdbx_seq_one_letter_code
_entity_poly.pdbx_strand_id
1 'polypeptide(L)'
;LTRKCCSVPSCGEKQSLHCFPSDPNIRKEWMNFIFNEDPDRLSKNLVLCSLHFTADSFTNKAQFNTGFSERLKLKYDAVPTISDPTYKIIKKGSS
;
A
#
# COMPACT_ATOMS: atom_id res chain seq x y z
N LEU A 1 -14.49 9.80 -15.75
CA LEU A 1 -13.69 8.66 -15.24
C LEU A 1 -13.00 9.10 -13.95
N THR A 2 -13.48 8.64 -12.80
CA THR A 2 -12.89 8.99 -11.49
C THR A 2 -11.48 8.40 -11.43
N ARG A 3 -10.44 9.24 -11.34
CA ARG A 3 -9.06 8.76 -11.18
C ARG A 3 -8.93 8.12 -9.80
N LYS A 4 -8.55 6.84 -9.74
CA LYS A 4 -8.29 6.12 -8.49
C LYS A 4 -7.00 6.66 -7.86
N CYS A 5 -7.01 6.91 -6.55
CA CYS A 5 -5.85 7.37 -5.78
C CYS A 5 -5.73 6.58 -4.47
N CYS A 6 -4.54 6.56 -3.89
CA CYS A 6 -4.25 5.94 -2.61
C CYS A 6 -5.21 6.46 -1.54
N SER A 7 -5.79 5.55 -0.77
CA SER A 7 -6.79 5.84 0.26
C SER A 7 -6.19 6.29 1.58
N VAL A 8 -4.87 6.23 1.75
CA VAL A 8 -4.20 6.80 2.94
C VAL A 8 -4.33 8.32 2.90
N PRO A 9 -4.84 8.94 3.99
CA PRO A 9 -4.90 10.40 4.11
C PRO A 9 -3.56 11.04 3.78
N SER A 10 -3.59 12.14 3.02
CA SER A 10 -2.40 12.90 2.62
C SER A 10 -1.41 12.20 1.67
N CYS A 11 -1.65 10.95 1.24
CA CYS A 11 -0.76 10.26 0.28
C CYS A 11 -0.98 10.74 -1.16
N GLY A 12 -2.22 10.66 -1.66
CA GLY A 12 -2.60 11.15 -3.00
C GLY A 12 -1.98 10.42 -4.21
N GLU A 13 -1.15 9.40 -4.00
CA GLU A 13 -0.49 8.65 -5.09
C GLU A 13 -1.50 7.96 -6.01
N LYS A 14 -1.16 7.83 -7.30
CA LYS A 14 -2.05 7.30 -8.35
C LYS A 14 -1.47 6.09 -9.07
N GLN A 15 -0.24 5.72 -8.76
CA GLN A 15 0.52 4.63 -9.35
C GLN A 15 0.68 3.49 -8.36
N SER A 16 1.00 2.31 -8.89
CA SER A 16 1.24 1.09 -8.11
C SER A 16 0.16 0.82 -7.05
N LEU A 17 -1.09 1.01 -7.44
CA LEU A 17 -2.26 0.84 -6.57
C LEU A 17 -2.65 -0.63 -6.47
N HIS A 18 -2.89 -1.07 -5.24
CA HIS A 18 -3.33 -2.41 -4.87
C HIS A 18 -4.74 -2.35 -4.31
N CYS A 19 -5.61 -3.22 -4.82
CA CYS A 19 -6.93 -3.44 -4.24
C CYS A 19 -6.81 -4.16 -2.92
N PHE A 20 -7.81 -3.97 -2.07
CA PHE A 20 -7.90 -4.70 -0.81
C PHE A 20 -7.96 -6.21 -1.07
N PRO A 21 -7.35 -7.00 -0.17
CA PRO A 21 -7.39 -8.46 -0.27
C PRO A 21 -8.82 -8.98 -0.08
N SER A 22 -9.08 -10.15 -0.67
CA SER A 22 -10.34 -10.87 -0.49
C SER A 22 -10.45 -11.50 0.90
N ASP A 23 -9.31 -11.78 1.55
CA ASP A 23 -9.30 -12.31 2.92
C ASP A 23 -9.82 -11.25 3.91
N PRO A 24 -10.86 -11.56 4.69
CA PRO A 24 -11.51 -10.59 5.58
C PRO A 24 -10.60 -10.14 6.73
N ASN A 25 -9.67 -10.98 7.22
CA ASN A 25 -8.78 -10.64 8.31
C ASN A 25 -7.71 -9.66 7.84
N ILE A 26 -7.06 -9.94 6.71
CA ILE A 26 -6.07 -9.03 6.12
C ILE A 26 -6.74 -7.72 5.68
N ARG A 27 -7.97 -7.81 5.14
CA ARG A 27 -8.77 -6.63 4.80
C ARG A 27 -9.03 -5.75 6.01
N LYS A 28 -9.36 -6.35 7.17
CA LYS A 28 -9.56 -5.62 8.43
C LYS A 28 -8.27 -4.93 8.88
N GLU A 29 -7.13 -5.58 8.78
CA GLU A 29 -5.82 -4.97 9.09
C GLU A 29 -5.54 -3.73 8.25
N TRP A 30 -5.80 -3.79 6.93
CA TRP A 30 -5.66 -2.64 6.05
C TRP A 30 -6.61 -1.50 6.42
N MET A 31 -7.84 -1.81 6.85
CA MET A 31 -8.83 -0.81 7.27
C MET A 31 -8.41 -0.13 8.57
N ASN A 32 -8.00 -0.92 9.56
CA ASN A 32 -7.47 -0.42 10.83
C ASN A 32 -6.27 0.50 10.59
N PHE A 33 -5.38 0.16 9.65
CA PHE A 33 -4.22 0.97 9.32
C PHE A 33 -4.59 2.36 8.77
N ILE A 34 -5.63 2.47 7.94
CA ILE A 34 -6.00 3.73 7.28
C ILE A 34 -6.86 4.61 8.18
N PHE A 35 -7.89 4.02 8.78
CA PHE A 35 -8.97 4.75 9.44
C PHE A 35 -8.91 4.65 10.96
N ASN A 36 -8.17 3.67 11.50
CA ASN A 36 -8.21 3.34 12.93
C ASN A 36 -9.65 3.12 13.44
N GLU A 37 -10.55 2.68 12.54
CA GLU A 37 -11.99 2.54 12.72
C GLU A 37 -12.52 1.29 11.98
N ASP A 38 -13.76 0.89 12.32
CA ASP A 38 -14.37 -0.35 11.86
C ASP A 38 -14.75 -0.33 10.35
N PRO A 39 -14.53 -1.45 9.61
CA PRO A 39 -14.80 -1.63 8.18
C PRO A 39 -16.15 -1.18 7.64
N ASP A 40 -17.20 -1.23 8.47
CA ASP A 40 -18.59 -1.29 8.02
C ASP A 40 -19.06 -0.01 7.29
N ARG A 41 -18.32 1.09 7.45
CA ARG A 41 -18.66 2.40 6.86
C ARG A 41 -17.91 2.73 5.57
N LEU A 42 -17.06 1.84 5.07
CA LEU A 42 -16.05 2.19 4.06
C LEU A 42 -16.37 1.67 2.65
N SER A 43 -16.06 2.51 1.67
CA SER A 43 -16.35 2.27 0.25
C SER A 43 -15.64 1.03 -0.30
N LYS A 44 -16.29 0.28 -1.21
CA LYS A 44 -15.70 -0.92 -1.85
C LYS A 44 -14.51 -0.63 -2.79
N ASN A 45 -14.20 0.63 -3.05
CA ASN A 45 -13.22 1.07 -4.05
C ASN A 45 -11.87 1.50 -3.48
N LEU A 46 -11.60 1.22 -2.20
CA LEU A 46 -10.34 1.59 -1.56
C LEU A 46 -9.16 0.87 -2.19
N VAL A 47 -8.02 1.57 -2.25
CA VAL A 47 -6.75 1.07 -2.76
C VAL A 47 -5.59 1.69 -2.01
N LEU A 48 -4.49 0.96 -1.89
CA LEU A 48 -3.23 1.45 -1.32
C LEU A 48 -2.12 1.42 -2.35
N CYS A 49 -1.27 2.43 -2.37
CA CYS A 49 -0.06 2.38 -3.20
C CYS A 49 1.03 1.53 -2.54
N SER A 50 1.97 1.03 -3.33
CA SER A 50 3.11 0.22 -2.85
C SER A 50 3.97 0.89 -1.78
N LEU A 51 3.91 2.22 -1.59
CA LEU A 51 4.73 2.95 -0.64
C LEU A 51 4.38 2.63 0.83
N HIS A 52 3.18 2.09 1.08
CA HIS A 52 2.72 1.76 2.43
C HIS A 52 3.13 0.36 2.90
N PHE A 53 3.86 -0.39 2.07
CA PHE A 53 4.30 -1.76 2.33
C PHE A 53 5.82 -1.85 2.40
N THR A 54 6.32 -2.78 3.22
CA THR A 54 7.76 -3.08 3.28
C THR A 54 8.22 -3.86 2.04
N ALA A 55 9.53 -3.87 1.78
CA ALA A 55 10.07 -4.57 0.61
C ALA A 55 9.79 -6.08 0.61
N ASP A 56 9.72 -6.70 1.79
CA ASP A 56 9.42 -8.13 1.97
C ASP A 56 7.93 -8.46 1.76
N SER A 57 7.04 -7.46 1.69
CA SER A 57 5.62 -7.65 1.39
C SER A 57 5.37 -8.02 -0.08
N PHE A 58 6.39 -7.98 -0.94
CA PHE A 58 6.27 -8.18 -2.39
C PHE A 58 6.86 -9.51 -2.84
N THR A 59 6.14 -10.24 -3.69
CA THR A 59 6.60 -11.52 -4.27
C THR A 59 7.58 -11.35 -5.42
N ASN A 60 7.57 -10.19 -6.08
CA ASN A 60 8.34 -9.95 -7.31
C ASN A 60 9.25 -8.70 -7.23
N LYS A 61 9.68 -8.30 -6.02
CA LYS A 61 10.45 -7.06 -5.83
C LYS A 61 11.71 -7.00 -6.69
N ALA A 62 12.46 -8.12 -6.75
CA ALA A 62 13.65 -8.22 -7.58
C ALA A 62 13.33 -7.99 -9.07
N GLN A 63 12.32 -8.69 -9.60
CA GLN A 63 11.89 -8.57 -11.00
C GLN A 63 11.45 -7.15 -11.35
N PHE A 64 10.71 -6.49 -10.45
CA PHE A 64 10.31 -5.11 -10.61
C PHE A 64 11.51 -4.16 -10.67
N ASN A 65 12.47 -4.31 -9.73
CA ASN A 65 13.66 -3.47 -9.69
C ASN A 65 14.56 -3.64 -10.93
N THR A 66 14.58 -4.83 -11.54
CA THR A 66 15.34 -5.13 -12.76
C THR A 66 14.57 -4.81 -14.05
N GLY A 67 13.35 -4.24 -13.97
CA GLY A 67 12.54 -3.90 -15.14
C GLY A 67 11.86 -5.09 -15.84
N PHE A 68 11.98 -6.30 -15.31
CA PHE A 68 11.29 -7.50 -15.82
C PHE A 68 9.81 -7.54 -15.44
N SER A 69 9.36 -6.64 -14.56
CA SER A 69 7.95 -6.49 -14.22
C SER A 69 7.59 -5.02 -14.06
N GLU A 70 6.53 -4.60 -14.73
CA GLU A 70 6.03 -3.21 -14.66
C GLU A 70 5.26 -2.92 -13.37
N ARG A 71 4.87 -3.96 -12.61
CA ARG A 71 3.99 -3.83 -11.44
C ARG A 71 4.49 -4.68 -10.28
N LEU A 72 4.51 -4.07 -9.09
CA LEU A 72 4.71 -4.81 -7.84
C LEU A 72 3.50 -5.69 -7.55
N LYS A 73 3.74 -6.88 -7.01
CA LYS A 73 2.73 -7.86 -6.59
C LYS A 73 2.90 -8.11 -5.10
N LEU A 74 1.85 -7.85 -4.34
CA LEU A 74 1.82 -8.15 -2.91
C LEU A 74 1.74 -9.66 -2.68
N LYS A 75 2.29 -10.10 -1.55
CA LYS A 75 1.96 -11.40 -0.97
C LYS A 75 0.49 -11.39 -0.51
N TYR A 76 -0.10 -12.58 -0.37
CA TYR A 76 -1.51 -12.71 0.00
C TYR A 76 -1.79 -12.26 1.44
N ASP A 77 -0.78 -12.31 2.30
CA ASP A 77 -0.78 -11.96 3.72
C ASP A 77 -0.18 -10.57 4.00
N ALA A 78 0.17 -9.81 2.96
CA ALA A 78 0.81 -8.52 3.13
C ALA A 78 -0.13 -7.50 3.78
N VAL A 79 0.36 -6.83 4.82
CA VAL A 79 -0.33 -5.73 5.52
C VAL A 79 0.48 -4.43 5.41
N PRO A 80 -0.18 -3.26 5.26
CA PRO A 80 0.50 -1.99 5.23
C PRO A 80 1.02 -1.64 6.62
N THR A 81 2.25 -1.10 6.69
CA THR A 81 2.90 -0.75 7.97
C THR A 81 3.53 0.64 7.97
N ILE A 82 3.53 1.34 6.83
CA ILE A 82 4.19 2.64 6.66
C ILE A 82 3.13 3.72 6.45
N SER A 83 2.74 4.46 7.50
CA SER A 83 1.73 5.52 7.41
C SER A 83 2.24 6.76 6.67
N ASP A 84 3.49 7.14 6.89
CA ASP A 84 4.17 8.24 6.21
C ASP A 84 5.40 7.73 5.44
N PRO A 85 5.28 7.49 4.12
CA PRO A 85 6.41 7.05 3.32
C PRO A 85 7.43 8.16 3.05
N THR A 86 7.06 9.44 3.24
CA THR A 86 7.95 10.58 3.04
C THR A 86 8.97 10.72 4.18
N TYR A 87 8.60 10.33 5.40
CA TYR A 87 9.48 10.31 6.57
C TYR A 87 10.71 9.41 6.38
N LYS A 88 10.60 8.31 5.61
CA LYS A 88 11.71 7.39 5.34
C LYS A 88 12.74 7.95 4.35
N ILE A 89 12.40 8.99 3.57
CA ILE A 89 13.31 9.58 2.58
C ILE A 89 14.37 10.49 3.26
N ILE A 90 14.09 11.00 4.46
CA ILE A 90 14.94 12.02 5.13
C ILE A 90 16.14 11.40 5.89
N LYS A 91 16.21 10.07 6.09
CA LYS A 91 17.33 9.42 6.82
C LYS A 91 18.47 8.88 5.95
N LYS A 92 18.62 9.30 4.69
CA LYS A 92 19.88 9.16 3.93
C LYS A 92 20.52 10.53 3.72
N GLY A 93 21.16 11.03 4.76
CA GLY A 93 21.90 12.29 4.69
C GLY A 93 22.30 12.79 6.07
N SER A 94 23.24 12.11 6.73
CA SER A 94 24.18 12.71 7.68
C SER A 94 25.33 11.74 7.87
N SER A 95 26.53 12.27 7.61
CA SER A 95 27.86 11.65 7.72
C SER A 95 28.12 10.92 9.03
#